data_AF-A0A533VTF3-F1
#
_entry.id   AF-A0A533VTF3-F1
#
_cell.length_a   1.000
_cell.length_b   1.000
_cell.length_c   1.000
_cell.angle_alpha   90.00
_cell.angle_beta   90.00
_cell.angle_gamma   90.00
#
_symmetry.space_group_name_H-M   'P 1'
#
loop_
_entity.id
_entity.type
_entity.pdbx_description
1 polymer ?
#
loop_
_entity_poly.entity_id
_entity_poly.type
_entity_poly.pdbx_seq_one_letter_code
_entity_poly.pdbx_strand_id
1 'polypeptide(L)'
;LQFPAKFVVLDAKNAEIMHLNGKLLSIRREFDIYDPSGNLVGIMKKKLVKLIGSEYWVEKSGVDYMRIFGNFVEHDYRMEVDRVQVAQVHRKWVSIRDQFGVSITGNVDPRIVIGAVIAIEHEVTERRH
;
A
#
# COMPACT_ATOMS: atom_id res chain seq x y z
N LEU A 1 20.51 3.14 -13.79
CA LEU A 1 20.21 2.39 -12.54
C LEU A 1 18.95 3.00 -11.94
N GLN A 2 17.87 2.23 -11.78
CA GLN A 2 16.72 2.67 -10.99
C GLN A 2 17.09 2.47 -9.52
N PHE A 3 17.02 3.52 -8.69
CA PHE A 3 17.22 3.39 -7.25
C PHE A 3 15.94 2.84 -6.60
N PRO A 4 16.04 2.04 -5.53
CA PRO A 4 14.85 1.54 -4.86
C PRO A 4 14.10 2.72 -4.22
N ALA A 5 12.79 2.79 -4.45
CA ALA A 5 11.95 3.84 -3.88
C ALA A 5 11.99 3.77 -2.34
N LYS A 6 12.08 4.93 -1.70
CA LYS A 6 12.01 5.06 -0.24
C LYS A 6 11.03 6.15 0.13
N PHE A 7 10.18 5.86 1.11
CA PHE A 7 9.20 6.81 1.62
C PHE A 7 9.28 6.87 3.14
N VAL A 8 9.12 8.06 3.71
CA VAL A 8 9.02 8.28 5.15
C VAL A 8 7.71 9.01 5.41
N VAL A 9 6.93 8.52 6.37
CA VAL A 9 5.68 9.15 6.79
C VAL A 9 5.89 9.79 8.15
N LEU A 10 5.59 11.08 8.21
CA LEU A 10 5.75 11.91 9.39
C LEU A 10 4.39 12.31 9.95
N ASP A 11 4.34 12.57 11.25
CA ASP A 11 3.22 13.28 11.87
C ASP A 11 3.31 14.80 11.64
N ALA A 12 2.32 15.53 12.17
CA ALA A 12 2.28 16.99 12.06
C ALA A 12 3.41 17.73 12.81
N LYS A 13 4.16 17.02 13.66
CA LYS A 13 5.32 17.53 14.41
C LYS A 13 6.65 17.08 13.78
N ASN A 14 6.63 16.50 12.58
CA ASN A 14 7.77 15.92 11.88
C ASN A 14 8.39 14.69 12.59
N ALA A 15 7.68 14.03 13.49
CA ALA A 15 8.12 12.75 14.04
C ALA A 15 7.77 11.61 13.08
N GLU A 16 8.68 10.65 12.90
CA GLU A 16 8.46 9.50 12.04
C GLU A 16 7.39 8.56 12.62
N ILE A 17 6.45 8.15 11.76
CA ILE A 17 5.39 7.18 12.07
C ILE A 17 5.67 5.83 11.41
N MET A 18 6.30 5.85 10.23
CA MET A 18 6.75 4.66 9.51
C MET A 18 7.66 5.04 8.34
N HIS A 19 8.36 4.07 7.78
CA HIS A 19 9.02 4.19 6.50
C HIS A 19 8.83 2.94 5.63
N LEU A 20 8.96 3.13 4.32
CA LEU A 20 8.85 2.09 3.32
C LEU A 20 10.13 2.00 2.51
N ASN A 21 10.58 0.78 2.27
CA ASN A 21 11.73 0.49 1.41
C ASN A 21 11.28 -0.43 0.27
N GLY A 22 11.36 0.05 -0.97
CA GLY A 22 11.19 -0.76 -2.17
C GLY A 22 12.40 -1.67 -2.40
N LYS A 23 12.19 -2.87 -2.94
CA LYS A 23 13.29 -3.81 -3.23
C LYS A 23 13.82 -3.65 -4.66
N LEU A 24 15.16 -3.63 -4.78
CA LEU A 24 15.89 -3.36 -6.03
C LEU A 24 15.94 -4.55 -7.01
N LEU A 25 15.79 -5.78 -6.51
CA LEU A 25 16.05 -7.04 -7.25
C LEU A 25 14.85 -7.98 -7.31
N SER A 26 13.67 -7.55 -6.87
CA SER A 26 12.50 -8.41 -6.90
C SER A 26 11.84 -8.31 -8.27
N ILE A 27 11.76 -9.45 -8.97
CA ILE A 27 10.98 -9.61 -10.22
C ILE A 27 9.51 -9.16 -9.99
N ARG A 28 9.04 -9.29 -8.75
CA ARG A 28 7.78 -8.76 -8.23
C ARG A 28 8.08 -7.44 -7.56
N ARG A 29 7.37 -6.36 -7.86
CA ARG A 29 7.54 -5.12 -7.08
C ARG A 29 7.10 -5.38 -5.63
N GLU A 30 8.02 -5.15 -4.69
CA GLU A 30 7.83 -5.40 -3.25
C GLU A 30 8.22 -4.17 -2.44
N PHE A 31 7.45 -3.91 -1.38
CA PHE A 31 7.71 -2.85 -0.40
C PHE A 31 7.71 -3.44 1.01
N ASP A 32 8.80 -3.23 1.73
CA ASP A 32 8.87 -3.50 3.17
C ASP A 32 8.37 -2.27 3.93
N ILE A 33 7.50 -2.47 4.91
CA ILE A 33 6.91 -1.43 5.75
C ILE A 33 7.45 -1.60 7.17
N TYR A 34 8.02 -0.54 7.74
CA TYR A 34 8.65 -0.54 9.05
C TYR A 34 7.97 0.45 10.00
N ASP A 35 7.95 0.13 11.29
CA ASP A 35 7.64 1.10 12.33
C ASP A 35 8.82 2.06 12.62
N PRO A 36 8.64 3.11 13.44
CA PRO A 36 9.71 4.07 13.74
C PRO A 36 10.91 3.46 14.49
N SER A 37 10.73 2.30 15.11
CA SER A 37 11.79 1.57 15.79
C SER A 37 12.58 0.65 14.85
N GLY A 38 12.19 0.57 13.57
CA GLY A 38 12.81 -0.29 12.56
C GLY A 38 12.28 -1.72 12.55
N ASN A 39 11.19 -2.02 13.25
CA ASN A 39 10.58 -3.35 13.17
C ASN A 39 9.77 -3.47 11.87
N LEU A 40 9.95 -4.59 11.17
CA LEU A 40 9.15 -4.91 9.98
C LEU A 40 7.71 -5.23 10.39
N VAL A 41 6.76 -4.40 9.96
CA VAL A 41 5.33 -4.57 10.27
C VAL A 41 4.55 -5.25 9.15
N GLY A 42 5.06 -5.20 7.92
CA GLY A 42 4.47 -5.90 6.78
C GLY A 42 5.33 -5.83 5.52
N ILE A 43 5.12 -6.80 4.64
CA ILE A 43 5.72 -6.83 3.30
C ILE A 43 4.59 -6.82 2.28
N MET A 44 4.49 -5.76 1.50
CA MET A 44 3.55 -5.68 0.40
C MET A 44 4.14 -6.27 -0.87
N LYS A 45 3.34 -7.08 -1.57
CA LYS A 45 3.72 -7.74 -2.82
C LYS A 45 2.63 -7.59 -3.87
N LYS A 46 3.04 -7.46 -5.13
CA LYS A 46 2.12 -7.46 -6.27
C LYS A 46 1.93 -8.84 -6.89
N LYS A 47 0.69 -9.20 -7.18
CA LYS A 47 0.34 -10.37 -7.98
C LYS A 47 0.42 -9.99 -9.46
N LEU A 48 1.38 -10.60 -10.17
CA LEU A 48 1.56 -10.45 -11.60
C LEU A 48 0.83 -11.58 -12.35
N VAL A 49 -0.51 -11.61 -12.30
CA VAL A 49 -1.29 -12.50 -13.17
C VAL A 49 -1.81 -11.69 -14.36
N LYS A 50 -1.57 -12.17 -15.59
CA LYS A 50 -1.90 -11.45 -16.83
C LYS A 50 -3.41 -11.45 -17.18
N LEU A 51 -4.26 -12.21 -16.48
CA LEU A 51 -5.64 -12.49 -16.90
C LEU A 51 -6.75 -12.03 -15.95
N ILE A 52 -6.43 -11.72 -14.70
CA ILE A 52 -7.40 -11.28 -13.67
C ILE A 52 -6.78 -10.01 -13.08
N GLY A 53 -7.59 -8.97 -12.87
CA GLY A 53 -7.11 -7.64 -12.47
C GLY A 53 -6.00 -7.67 -11.41
N SER A 54 -5.13 -6.65 -11.44
CA SER A 54 -4.05 -6.54 -10.47
C SER A 54 -4.59 -6.75 -9.05
N GLU A 55 -3.87 -7.54 -8.28
CA GLU A 55 -4.15 -7.82 -6.87
C GLU A 55 -2.85 -7.59 -6.13
N TYR A 56 -2.91 -6.95 -4.96
CA TYR A 56 -1.77 -6.91 -4.04
C TYR A 56 -2.12 -7.73 -2.81
N TRP A 57 -1.09 -8.22 -2.14
CA TRP A 57 -1.24 -8.78 -0.81
C TRP A 57 -0.16 -8.25 0.12
N VAL A 58 -0.42 -8.31 1.42
CA VAL A 58 0.54 -8.02 2.47
C VAL A 58 0.79 -9.29 3.26
N GLU A 59 2.06 -9.57 3.51
CA GLU A 59 2.49 -10.59 4.46
C GLU A 59 2.89 -9.94 5.78
N LYS A 60 2.53 -10.58 6.90
CA LYS A 60 2.99 -10.21 8.24
C LYS A 60 3.66 -11.42 8.87
N SER A 61 4.88 -11.26 9.37
CA SER A 61 5.64 -12.38 9.96
C SER A 61 5.74 -13.62 9.05
N GLY A 62 5.81 -13.42 7.73
CA GLY A 62 5.92 -14.49 6.74
C GLY A 62 4.60 -15.20 6.38
N VAL A 63 3.46 -14.76 6.90
CA VAL A 63 2.14 -15.31 6.54
C VAL A 63 1.28 -14.29 5.80
N ASP A 64 0.42 -14.77 4.91
CA ASP A 64 -0.59 -13.94 4.24
C ASP A 64 -1.49 -13.28 5.29
N TYR A 65 -1.66 -11.96 5.17
CA TYR A 65 -2.36 -11.15 6.16
C TYR A 65 -3.50 -10.34 5.55
N MET A 66 -3.25 -9.68 4.42
CA MET A 66 -4.22 -8.77 3.81
C MET A 66 -4.23 -8.93 2.29
N ARG A 67 -5.42 -8.93 1.70
CA ARG A 67 -5.64 -8.88 0.25
C ARG A 67 -6.18 -7.52 -0.16
N ILE A 68 -5.71 -7.02 -1.29
CA ILE A 68 -6.08 -5.69 -1.82
C ILE A 68 -6.45 -5.82 -3.30
N PHE A 69 -7.63 -5.32 -3.65
CA PHE A 69 -8.20 -5.50 -4.97
C PHE A 69 -9.24 -4.42 -5.29
N GLY A 70 -9.43 -4.17 -6.59
CA GLY A 70 -10.28 -3.12 -7.14
C GLY A 70 -9.59 -2.40 -8.30
N ASN A 71 -10.03 -1.18 -8.58
CA ASN A 71 -9.43 -0.30 -9.58
C ASN A 71 -8.42 0.66 -8.93
N PHE A 72 -7.15 0.31 -8.97
CA PHE A 72 -6.07 1.15 -8.44
C PHE A 72 -5.83 2.44 -9.24
N VAL A 73 -6.18 2.45 -10.54
CA VAL A 73 -5.98 3.62 -11.41
C VAL A 73 -7.00 4.72 -11.10
N GLU A 74 -8.20 4.31 -10.67
CA GLU A 74 -9.31 5.21 -10.32
C GLU A 74 -9.44 5.46 -8.81
N HIS A 75 -8.48 4.97 -8.01
CA HIS A 75 -8.50 5.07 -6.55
C HIS A 75 -9.77 4.48 -5.92
N ASP A 76 -10.26 3.37 -6.46
CA ASP A 76 -11.40 2.63 -5.94
C ASP A 76 -11.02 1.18 -5.68
N TYR A 77 -10.50 0.92 -4.48
CA TYR A 77 -10.05 -0.41 -4.08
C TYR A 77 -10.20 -0.64 -2.58
N ARG A 78 -10.41 -1.91 -2.22
CA ARG A 78 -10.62 -2.33 -0.84
C ARG A 78 -9.50 -3.22 -0.33
N MET A 79 -9.38 -3.26 0.98
CA MET A 79 -8.45 -4.10 1.72
C MET A 79 -9.23 -5.03 2.63
N GLU A 80 -8.93 -6.31 2.56
CA GLU A 80 -9.58 -7.36 3.34
C GLU A 80 -8.56 -8.16 4.15
N VAL A 81 -8.91 -8.44 5.40
CA VAL A 81 -8.21 -9.39 6.29
C VAL A 81 -9.22 -10.49 6.60
N ASP A 82 -8.84 -11.75 6.39
CA ASP A 82 -9.76 -12.90 6.56
C ASP A 82 -11.10 -12.74 5.82
N ARG A 83 -11.06 -12.13 4.62
CA ARG A 83 -12.24 -11.82 3.78
C ARG A 83 -13.21 -10.80 4.39
N VAL A 84 -12.80 -10.10 5.44
CA VAL A 84 -13.55 -8.99 6.05
C VAL A 84 -12.90 -7.68 5.61
N GLN A 85 -13.70 -6.77 5.06
CA GLN A 85 -13.22 -5.44 4.67
C GLN A 85 -12.77 -4.65 5.90
N VAL A 86 -11.51 -4.24 5.91
CA VAL A 86 -10.90 -3.46 7.00
C VAL A 86 -10.57 -2.03 6.58
N ALA A 87 -10.39 -1.80 5.28
CA ALA A 87 -10.18 -0.46 4.74
C ALA A 87 -10.71 -0.34 3.30
N GLN A 88 -11.03 0.89 2.90
CA GLN A 88 -11.44 1.26 1.55
C GLN A 88 -10.74 2.54 1.13
N VAL A 89 -10.18 2.55 -0.07
CA VAL A 89 -9.77 3.76 -0.78
C VAL A 89 -10.86 4.10 -1.78
N HIS A 90 -11.37 5.32 -1.71
CA HIS A 90 -12.36 5.83 -2.65
C HIS A 90 -11.95 7.20 -3.13
N ARG A 91 -12.09 7.45 -4.43
CA ARG A 91 -12.03 8.80 -4.95
C ARG A 91 -13.16 9.62 -4.32
N LYS A 92 -12.83 10.70 -3.62
CA LYS A 92 -13.88 11.59 -3.13
C LYS A 92 -14.56 12.23 -4.33
N TRP A 93 -15.89 12.24 -4.34
CA TRP A 93 -16.73 12.95 -5.32
C TRP A 93 -16.67 14.49 -5.17
N VAL A 94 -15.58 15.04 -4.60
CA VAL A 94 -15.31 16.49 -4.60
C VAL A 94 -14.35 16.78 -5.74
N SER A 95 -14.63 17.87 -6.46
CA SER A 95 -14.10 18.31 -7.75
C SER A 95 -12.59 18.53 -7.88
N ILE A 96 -11.77 18.04 -6.94
CA ILE A 96 -10.30 18.13 -6.97
C ILE A 96 -9.75 16.80 -7.49
N ARG A 97 -9.14 16.84 -8.67
CA ARG A 97 -8.73 15.67 -9.46
C ARG A 97 -7.76 14.73 -8.73
N ASP A 98 -7.06 15.21 -7.70
CA ASP A 98 -5.91 14.53 -7.08
C ASP A 98 -6.12 14.12 -5.61
N GLN A 99 -7.36 14.08 -5.11
CA GLN A 99 -7.65 13.66 -3.74
C GLN A 99 -8.47 12.37 -3.67
N PHE A 100 -8.04 11.45 -2.83
CA PHE A 100 -8.78 10.26 -2.44
C PHE A 100 -8.91 10.19 -0.91
N GLY A 101 -9.94 9.49 -0.45
CA GLY A 101 -10.16 9.20 0.96
C GLY A 101 -9.77 7.76 1.28
N VAL A 102 -9.09 7.55 2.41
CA VAL A 102 -8.87 6.23 3.00
C VAL A 102 -9.79 6.12 4.21
N SER A 103 -10.66 5.13 4.23
CA SER A 103 -11.50 4.79 5.38
C SER A 103 -11.00 3.50 5.99
N ILE A 104 -10.67 3.52 7.29
CA ILE A 104 -10.23 2.34 8.05
C ILE A 104 -11.32 2.02 9.04
N THR A 105 -11.95 0.85 8.89
CA THR A 105 -13.13 0.45 9.67
C THR A 105 -12.89 -0.80 10.49
N GLY A 106 -11.83 -1.56 10.20
CA GLY A 106 -11.45 -2.77 10.93
C GLY A 106 -10.35 -2.54 11.98
N ASN A 107 -10.16 -3.53 12.86
CA ASN A 107 -9.01 -3.57 13.77
C ASN A 107 -7.76 -4.03 13.01
N VAL A 108 -7.08 -3.08 12.38
CA VAL A 108 -5.86 -3.30 11.59
C VAL A 108 -4.83 -2.23 11.93
N ASP A 109 -3.55 -2.57 11.83
CA ASP A 109 -2.49 -1.58 11.97
C ASP A 109 -2.58 -0.53 10.84
N PRO A 110 -2.86 0.76 11.14
CA PRO A 110 -3.01 1.78 10.12
C PRO A 110 -1.76 1.96 9.24
N ARG A 111 -0.57 1.64 9.75
CA ARG A 111 0.68 1.73 9.00
C ARG A 111 0.69 0.76 7.81
N ILE A 112 0.12 -0.42 7.97
CA ILE A 112 -0.01 -1.39 6.88
C ILE A 112 -0.94 -0.85 5.79
N VAL A 113 -2.09 -0.28 6.19
CA VAL A 113 -3.06 0.31 5.26
C VAL A 113 -2.43 1.47 4.48
N ILE A 114 -1.87 2.46 5.18
CA ILE A 114 -1.30 3.65 4.53
C ILE A 114 -0.05 3.29 3.72
N GLY A 115 0.78 2.38 4.20
CA GLY A 115 1.94 1.91 3.46
C GLY A 115 1.55 1.23 2.16
N ALA A 116 0.49 0.41 2.18
CA ALA A 116 -0.03 -0.21 0.97
C ALA A 116 -0.54 0.83 -0.04
N VAL A 117 -1.25 1.87 0.42
CA VAL A 117 -1.68 2.98 -0.45
C VAL A 117 -0.48 3.65 -1.11
N ILE A 118 0.54 4.05 -0.34
CA ILE A 118 1.73 4.74 -0.87
C ILE A 118 2.44 3.90 -1.94
N ALA A 119 2.62 2.61 -1.67
CA ALA A 119 3.25 1.69 -2.62
C ALA A 119 2.43 1.54 -3.91
N ILE A 120 1.10 1.43 -3.82
CA ILE A 120 0.21 1.39 -4.98
C ILE A 120 0.29 2.68 -5.79
N GLU A 121 0.24 3.84 -5.14
CA GLU A 121 0.32 5.14 -5.81
C GLU A 121 1.63 5.30 -6.59
N HIS A 122 2.74 4.93 -5.96
CA HIS A 122 4.04 4.96 -6.63
C HIS A 122 4.05 4.05 -7.87
N GLU A 123 3.54 2.83 -7.76
CA GLU A 123 3.51 1.91 -8.88
C GLU A 123 2.56 2.34 -10.01
N VAL A 124 1.39 2.88 -9.67
CA VAL A 124 0.43 3.39 -10.66
C VAL A 124 1.01 4.59 -11.39
N THR A 125 1.71 5.47 -10.67
CA THR A 125 2.39 6.64 -11.24
C THR A 125 3.55 6.23 -12.15
N GLU A 126 4.42 5.32 -11.70
CA GLU A 126 5.55 4.85 -12.51
C GLU A 126 5.12 4.15 -13.81
N ARG A 127 3.95 3.50 -13.85
CA ARG A 127 3.44 2.84 -15.07
C ARG A 127 2.88 3.81 -16.11
N ARG A 128 2.61 5.06 -15.74
CA ARG A 128 2.11 6.08 -16.66
C ARG A 128 3.22 6.81 -17.43
N HIS A 129 4.48 6.57 -17.07
CA HIS A 129 5.68 7.13 -17.69
C HIS A 129 6.54 6.03 -18.32
#